data_AF-A0A925G3C8-F1
#
_entry.id   AF-A0A925G3C8-F1
#
_cell.length_a   1.000
_cell.length_b   1.000
_cell.length_c   1.000
_cell.angle_alpha   90.00
_cell.angle_beta   90.00
_cell.angle_gamma   90.00
#
_symmetry.space_group_name_H-M   'P 1'
#
loop_
_entity.id
_entity.type
_entity.pdbx_description
1 polymer ?
#
loop_
_entity_poly.entity_id
_entity_poly.type
_entity_poly.pdbx_seq_one_letter_code
_entity_poly.pdbx_strand_id
1 'polypeptide(L)'
;MAKTICTILGVAFLLAGILGFVAPGLLGLHLSLAHNLIHIISGAAALYFGLAGTLASARLFCLVFGAVYLLLGVVGFLAGGDKQHTIAGITHAGTTDSNLLQLLPGSLELAMRDHGLHILLGIVFLIGGLITKADVRHAVD
;
A
#
# COMPACT_ATOMS: atom_id res chain seq x y z
N MET A 1 7.26 -7.49 16.87
CA MET A 1 7.66 -6.81 15.62
C MET A 1 6.48 -6.12 14.95
N ALA A 2 5.27 -6.68 14.99
CA ALA A 2 4.09 -6.13 14.32
C ALA A 2 3.81 -4.66 14.66
N LYS A 3 3.79 -4.28 15.96
CA LYS A 3 3.59 -2.86 16.34
C LYS A 3 4.62 -1.93 15.71
N THR A 4 5.90 -2.27 15.78
CA THR A 4 6.99 -1.49 15.16
C THR A 4 6.81 -1.33 13.65
N ILE A 5 6.49 -2.42 12.95
CA ILE A 5 6.27 -2.38 11.49
C ILE A 5 5.04 -1.54 11.15
N CYS A 6 3.94 -1.73 11.87
CA CYS A 6 2.74 -0.91 11.74
C CYS A 6 3.03 0.58 11.97
N THR A 7 3.83 0.94 12.98
CA THR A 7 4.21 2.33 13.24
C THR A 7 5.06 2.90 12.10
N ILE A 8 6.14 2.21 11.70
CA ILE A 8 7.07 2.70 10.67
C ILE A 8 6.34 2.84 9.34
N LEU A 9 5.64 1.80 8.89
CA LEU A 9 4.93 1.81 7.61
C LEU A 9 3.70 2.71 7.66
N GLY A 10 3.06 2.87 8.83
CA GLY A 10 1.97 3.83 9.02
C GLY A 10 2.42 5.27 8.80
N VAL A 11 3.57 5.65 9.37
CA VAL A 11 4.19 6.96 9.11
C VAL A 11 4.58 7.08 7.63
N ALA A 12 5.22 6.06 7.05
CA ALA A 12 5.64 6.09 5.65
C ALA A 12 4.46 6.29 4.68
N PHE A 13 3.34 5.59 4.89
CA PHE A 13 2.14 5.76 4.07
C PHE A 13 1.47 7.12 4.25
N LEU A 14 1.39 7.63 5.48
CA LEU A 14 0.87 8.98 5.71
C LEU A 14 1.72 10.02 4.98
N LEU A 15 3.04 9.94 5.09
CA LEU A 15 3.95 10.84 4.39
C LEU A 15 3.81 10.71 2.88
N ALA A 16 3.78 9.49 2.33
CA ALA A 16 3.62 9.26 0.89
C ALA A 16 2.28 9.81 0.38
N GLY A 17 1.17 9.54 1.07
CA GLY A 17 -0.16 10.00 0.66
C GLY A 17 -0.33 11.52 0.77
N ILE A 18 0.28 12.17 1.77
CA ILE A 18 0.28 13.64 1.88
C ILE A 18 1.17 14.27 0.80
N LEU A 19 2.39 13.76 0.65
CA LEU A 19 3.37 14.32 -0.29
C LEU A 19 2.96 14.09 -1.75
N GLY A 20 2.17 13.05 -2.03
CA GLY A 20 1.61 12.77 -3.35
C GLY A 20 0.70 13.86 -3.91
N PHE A 21 0.08 14.70 -3.07
CA PHE A 21 -0.70 15.85 -3.54
C PHE A 21 0.15 16.96 -4.16
N VAL A 22 1.41 17.09 -3.72
CA VAL A 22 2.34 18.13 -4.21
C VAL A 22 3.40 17.56 -5.16
N ALA A 23 3.66 16.25 -5.09
CA ALA A 23 4.60 15.54 -5.95
C ALA A 23 3.99 14.22 -6.47
N PRO A 24 3.06 14.26 -7.44
CA PRO A 24 2.32 13.07 -7.90
C PRO A 24 3.17 11.97 -8.56
N GLY A 25 4.41 12.28 -8.94
CA GLY A 25 5.38 11.34 -9.51
C GLY A 25 6.52 10.96 -8.57
N LEU A 26 6.36 11.21 -7.26
CA LEU A 26 7.40 10.95 -6.26
C LEU A 26 7.90 9.49 -6.32
N LEU A 27 9.21 9.30 -6.37
CA LEU A 27 9.87 7.99 -6.52
C LEU A 27 9.42 7.19 -7.76
N GLY A 28 8.80 7.86 -8.74
CA GLY A 28 8.24 7.20 -9.90
C GLY A 28 6.92 6.48 -9.67
N LEU A 29 6.26 6.75 -8.54
CA LEU A 29 4.95 6.20 -8.20
C LEU A 29 3.83 6.99 -8.87
N HIS A 30 2.67 6.37 -9.03
CA HIS A 30 1.46 7.03 -9.57
C HIS A 30 0.52 7.45 -8.45
N LEU A 31 0.84 8.59 -7.84
CA LEU A 31 0.15 9.12 -6.66
C LEU A 31 -1.05 10.00 -7.05
N SER A 32 -2.10 9.34 -7.56
CA SER A 32 -3.38 9.98 -7.87
C SER A 32 -4.15 10.39 -6.61
N LEU A 33 -5.24 11.14 -6.76
CA LEU A 33 -6.16 11.44 -5.65
C LEU A 33 -6.58 10.15 -4.92
N ALA A 34 -7.02 9.13 -5.67
CA ALA A 34 -7.46 7.87 -5.08
C ALA A 34 -6.31 7.15 -4.37
N HIS A 35 -5.12 7.10 -4.97
CA HIS A 35 -3.95 6.45 -4.38
C HIS A 35 -3.50 7.17 -3.10
N ASN A 36 -3.51 8.50 -3.11
CA ASN A 36 -3.17 9.33 -1.95
C ASN A 36 -4.13 9.09 -0.79
N LEU A 37 -5.44 9.05 -1.05
CA LEU A 37 -6.44 8.74 -0.03
C LEU A 37 -6.27 7.32 0.51
N ILE A 38 -6.03 6.34 -0.35
CA ILE A 38 -5.75 4.95 0.07
C ILE A 38 -4.53 4.90 0.97
N HIS A 39 -3.43 5.59 0.64
CA HIS A 39 -2.24 5.65 1.48
C HIS A 39 -2.52 6.37 2.80
N ILE A 40 -3.25 7.48 2.82
CA ILE A 40 -3.57 8.20 4.06
C ILE A 40 -4.41 7.31 4.99
N ILE A 41 -5.47 6.69 4.47
CA ILE A 41 -6.36 5.83 5.26
C ILE A 41 -5.60 4.60 5.76
N SER A 42 -4.83 3.96 4.89
CA SER A 42 -4.01 2.79 5.25
C SER A 42 -2.94 3.15 6.28
N GLY A 43 -2.29 4.30 6.11
CA GLY A 43 -1.26 4.81 7.01
C GLY A 43 -1.81 5.15 8.38
N ALA A 44 -2.97 5.82 8.44
CA ALA A 44 -3.68 6.09 9.70
C ALA A 44 -4.07 4.80 10.42
N ALA A 45 -4.61 3.81 9.69
CA ALA A 45 -4.98 2.51 10.26
C ALA A 45 -3.75 1.75 10.78
N ALA A 46 -2.67 1.66 10.00
CA ALA A 46 -1.43 1.03 10.41
C ALA A 46 -0.83 1.75 11.64
N LEU A 47 -0.79 3.08 11.64
CA LEU A 47 -0.27 3.85 12.75
C LEU A 47 -1.10 3.66 14.02
N TYR A 48 -2.43 3.61 13.91
CA TYR A 48 -3.32 3.29 15.02
C TYR A 48 -2.98 1.93 15.64
N PHE A 49 -2.88 0.87 14.84
CA PHE A 49 -2.53 -0.46 15.36
C PHE A 49 -1.09 -0.51 15.91
N GLY A 50 -0.17 0.26 15.33
CA GLY A 50 1.21 0.38 15.79
C GLY A 50 1.34 1.07 17.14
N LEU A 51 0.54 2.12 17.39
CA LEU A 51 0.62 2.92 18.61
C LEU A 51 -0.39 2.45 19.67
N ALA A 52 -1.67 2.47 19.35
CA ALA A 52 -2.78 2.24 20.28
C ALA A 52 -3.32 0.80 20.28
N GLY A 53 -3.10 0.04 19.20
CA GLY A 53 -3.57 -1.34 19.08
C GLY A 53 -2.91 -2.31 20.07
N THR A 54 -3.60 -3.44 20.33
CA THR A 54 -3.02 -4.58 21.02
C THR A 54 -1.98 -5.27 20.14
N LEU A 55 -1.08 -6.06 20.73
CA LEU A 55 -0.09 -6.81 19.95
C LEU A 55 -0.77 -7.81 18.98
N ALA A 56 -1.88 -8.42 19.41
CA ALA A 56 -2.67 -9.33 18.59
C ALA A 56 -3.36 -8.62 17.41
N SER A 57 -3.95 -7.45 17.62
CA SER A 57 -4.58 -6.70 16.52
C SER A 57 -3.57 -6.14 15.53
N ALA A 58 -2.41 -5.65 16.00
CA ALA A 58 -1.31 -5.22 15.13
C ALA A 58 -0.76 -6.40 14.29
N ARG A 59 -0.64 -7.58 14.90
CA ARG A 59 -0.26 -8.81 14.20
C ARG A 59 -1.28 -9.17 13.12
N LEU A 60 -2.57 -9.17 13.45
CA LEU A 60 -3.63 -9.49 12.49
C LEU A 60 -3.64 -8.49 11.34
N PHE A 61 -3.53 -7.18 11.64
CA PHE A 61 -3.43 -6.14 10.61
C PHE A 61 -2.24 -6.40 9.68
N CYS A 62 -1.05 -6.68 10.21
CA CYS A 62 0.13 -7.02 9.41
C CYS A 62 -0.13 -8.20 8.47
N LEU A 63 -0.77 -9.27 8.97
CA LEU A 63 -1.03 -10.46 8.15
C LEU A 63 -2.04 -10.17 7.02
N VAL A 64 -3.16 -9.52 7.35
CA VAL A 64 -4.21 -9.20 6.38
C VAL A 64 -3.72 -8.19 5.35
N PHE A 65 -3.17 -7.07 5.82
CA PHE A 65 -2.73 -5.98 4.96
C PHE A 65 -1.53 -6.40 4.10
N GLY A 66 -0.61 -7.20 4.67
CA GLY A 66 0.50 -7.78 3.94
C GLY A 66 0.04 -8.74 2.83
N ALA A 67 -0.98 -9.57 3.08
CA ALA A 67 -1.56 -10.42 2.05
C ALA A 67 -2.24 -9.62 0.94
N VAL A 68 -2.98 -8.55 1.28
CA VAL A 68 -3.61 -7.66 0.29
C VAL A 68 -2.57 -6.99 -0.59
N TYR A 69 -1.51 -6.42 -0.01
CA TYR A 69 -0.45 -5.74 -0.77
C TYR A 69 0.35 -6.71 -1.64
N LEU A 70 0.69 -7.89 -1.11
CA LEU A 70 1.35 -8.91 -1.89
C LEU A 70 0.49 -9.33 -3.09
N LEU A 71 -0.81 -9.57 -2.87
CA LEU A 71 -1.74 -9.91 -3.94
C LEU A 71 -1.87 -8.80 -4.96
N LEU A 72 -1.97 -7.53 -4.52
CA LEU A 72 -2.08 -6.38 -5.42
C LEU A 72 -0.86 -6.26 -6.35
N GLY A 73 0.34 -6.48 -5.81
CA GLY A 73 1.57 -6.49 -6.60
C GLY A 73 1.66 -7.66 -7.57
N VAL A 74 1.31 -8.88 -7.12
CA VAL A 74 1.31 -10.08 -7.97
C VAL A 74 0.28 -9.97 -9.10
N VAL A 75 -0.96 -9.59 -8.78
CA VAL A 75 -2.03 -9.38 -9.77
C VAL A 75 -1.64 -8.26 -10.73
N GLY A 76 -1.00 -7.20 -10.23
CA GLY A 76 -0.41 -6.15 -11.04
C GLY A 76 0.48 -6.69 -12.15
N PHE A 77 1.49 -7.48 -11.79
CA PHE A 77 2.39 -8.08 -12.78
C PHE A 77 1.69 -9.05 -13.75
N LEU A 78 0.74 -9.84 -13.26
CA LEU A 78 0.07 -10.87 -14.06
C LEU A 78 -1.02 -10.31 -15.01
N ALA A 79 -1.71 -9.25 -14.61
CA ALA A 79 -2.86 -8.69 -15.33
C ALA A 79 -2.59 -7.28 -15.90
N GLY A 80 -1.49 -6.66 -15.53
CA GLY A 80 -0.97 -5.44 -16.15
C GLY A 80 -0.50 -5.70 -17.58
N GLY A 81 -0.38 -4.63 -18.36
CA GLY A 81 0.17 -4.71 -19.72
C GLY A 81 0.49 -3.34 -20.28
N ASP A 82 0.99 -3.30 -21.51
CA ASP A 82 1.36 -2.07 -22.21
C ASP A 82 0.12 -1.18 -22.42
N LYS A 83 -0.08 -0.16 -21.58
CA LYS A 83 -1.22 0.77 -21.66
C LYS A 83 -0.79 2.20 -21.38
N GLN A 84 -1.60 3.14 -21.85
CA GLN A 84 -1.41 4.56 -21.60
C GLN A 84 -2.09 4.97 -20.30
N HIS A 85 -1.44 5.84 -19.52
CA HIS A 85 -2.04 6.45 -18.34
C HIS A 85 -3.19 7.37 -18.71
N THR A 86 -4.33 7.22 -18.03
CA THR A 86 -5.53 8.03 -18.30
C THR A 86 -5.85 9.01 -17.17
N ILE A 87 -5.03 9.08 -16.12
CA ILE A 87 -5.18 10.06 -15.04
C ILE A 87 -4.70 11.43 -15.52
N ALA A 88 -5.60 12.41 -15.55
CA ALA A 88 -5.27 13.79 -15.93
C ALA A 88 -4.51 14.51 -14.79
N GLY A 89 -3.59 15.41 -15.16
CA GLY A 89 -2.95 16.31 -14.19
C GLY A 89 -1.84 15.70 -13.34
N ILE A 90 -1.42 14.46 -13.60
CA ILE A 90 -0.19 13.88 -13.05
C ILE A 90 0.93 13.90 -14.10
N THR A 91 2.19 13.89 -13.66
CA THR A 91 3.38 14.03 -14.53
C THR A 91 3.53 12.96 -15.62
N HIS A 92 2.75 11.88 -15.55
CA HIS A 92 2.77 10.75 -16.48
C HIS A 92 1.48 10.65 -17.32
N ALA A 93 0.61 11.67 -17.30
CA ALA A 93 -0.61 11.69 -18.09
C ALA A 93 -0.28 11.54 -19.59
N GLY A 94 -0.88 10.56 -20.24
CA GLY A 94 -0.67 10.30 -21.66
C GLY A 94 0.65 9.60 -22.00
N THR A 95 1.49 9.22 -21.02
CA THR A 95 2.62 8.33 -21.27
C THR A 95 2.19 6.87 -21.21
N THR A 96 2.97 5.97 -21.80
CA THR A 96 2.74 4.52 -21.71
C THR A 96 3.59 3.90 -20.60
N ASP A 97 3.02 2.91 -19.90
CA ASP A 97 3.74 2.04 -18.97
C ASP A 97 3.60 0.59 -19.44
N SER A 98 4.70 -0.15 -19.33
CA SER A 98 4.81 -1.52 -19.85
C SER A 98 3.96 -2.55 -19.11
N ASN A 99 3.52 -2.23 -17.90
CA ASN A 99 2.75 -3.13 -17.07
C ASN A 99 1.80 -2.32 -16.19
N LEU A 100 0.83 -1.69 -16.83
CA LEU A 100 -0.19 -0.87 -16.18
C LEU A 100 -1.45 -1.69 -15.89
N LEU A 101 -1.84 -1.75 -14.61
CA LEU A 101 -3.14 -2.25 -14.17
C LEU A 101 -4.06 -1.07 -13.84
N GLN A 102 -5.11 -0.90 -14.64
CA GLN A 102 -6.13 0.13 -14.40
C GLN A 102 -7.31 -0.50 -13.65
N LEU A 103 -7.37 -0.29 -12.34
CA LEU A 103 -8.52 -0.73 -11.53
C LEU A 103 -9.73 0.17 -11.77
N LEU A 104 -9.49 1.48 -11.85
CA LEU A 104 -10.47 2.47 -12.23
C LEU A 104 -9.80 3.53 -13.12
N PRO A 105 -9.91 3.42 -14.45
CA PRO A 105 -9.28 4.36 -15.38
C PRO A 105 -9.58 5.82 -15.02
N GLY A 106 -8.55 6.66 -15.02
CA GLY A 106 -8.65 8.08 -14.68
C GLY A 106 -8.66 8.40 -13.19
N SER A 107 -8.64 7.39 -12.32
CA SER A 107 -8.66 7.58 -10.87
C SER A 107 -7.66 6.68 -10.15
N LEU A 108 -7.69 5.36 -10.37
CA LEU A 108 -6.83 4.39 -9.70
C LEU A 108 -6.14 3.48 -10.73
N GLU A 109 -4.88 3.79 -10.99
CA GLU A 109 -4.00 3.03 -11.88
C GLU A 109 -2.74 2.65 -11.12
N LEU A 110 -2.25 1.44 -11.37
CA LEU A 110 -1.10 0.86 -10.71
C LEU A 110 -0.08 0.49 -11.79
N ALA A 111 1.03 1.20 -11.81
CA ALA A 111 2.11 1.02 -12.79
C ALA A 111 3.11 -0.05 -12.34
N MET A 112 4.05 -0.39 -13.23
CA MET A 112 5.10 -1.38 -12.95
C MET A 112 5.82 -1.11 -11.60
N ARG A 113 6.12 0.16 -11.30
CA ARG A 113 6.77 0.54 -10.03
C ARG A 113 5.89 0.32 -8.81
N ASP A 114 4.59 0.56 -8.93
CA ASP A 114 3.64 0.34 -7.83
C ASP A 114 3.54 -1.15 -7.52
N HIS A 115 3.56 -2.02 -8.54
CA HIS A 115 3.54 -3.47 -8.33
C HIS A 115 4.75 -3.97 -7.53
N GLY A 116 5.95 -3.52 -7.90
CA GLY A 116 7.17 -3.82 -7.15
C GLY A 116 7.10 -3.36 -5.70
N LEU A 117 6.61 -2.13 -5.47
CA LEU A 117 6.45 -1.59 -4.13
C LEU A 117 5.40 -2.37 -3.31
N HIS A 118 4.27 -2.75 -3.92
CA HIS A 118 3.24 -3.54 -3.26
C HIS A 118 3.75 -4.92 -2.83
N ILE A 119 4.54 -5.61 -3.66
CA ILE A 119 5.17 -6.87 -3.27
C ILE A 119 6.11 -6.66 -2.08
N LEU A 120 6.99 -5.66 -2.15
CA LEU A 120 7.94 -5.37 -1.07
C LEU A 120 7.21 -5.10 0.25
N LEU A 121 6.24 -4.19 0.25
CA LEU A 121 5.45 -3.83 1.43
C LEU A 121 4.65 -5.03 1.94
N GLY A 122 4.06 -5.82 1.04
CA GLY A 122 3.35 -7.06 1.38
C GLY A 122 4.24 -8.03 2.15
N ILE A 123 5.45 -8.27 1.67
CA ILE A 123 6.46 -9.12 2.32
C ILE A 123 6.83 -8.58 3.71
N VAL A 124 7.11 -7.27 3.84
CA VAL A 124 7.50 -6.67 5.12
C VAL A 124 6.38 -6.81 6.16
N PHE A 125 5.13 -6.51 5.79
CA PHE A 125 3.99 -6.71 6.67
C PHE A 125 3.80 -8.18 7.06
N LEU A 126 3.85 -9.10 6.09
CA LEU A 126 3.69 -10.54 6.35
C LEU A 126 4.77 -11.07 7.30
N ILE A 127 6.04 -10.73 7.06
CA ILE A 127 7.13 -11.10 7.98
C ILE A 127 6.85 -10.56 9.38
N GLY A 128 6.46 -9.28 9.49
CA GLY A 128 6.12 -8.65 10.76
C GLY A 128 5.01 -9.36 11.54
N GLY A 129 3.97 -9.79 10.85
CA GLY A 129 2.86 -10.55 11.41
C GLY A 129 3.25 -11.98 11.79
N LEU A 130 3.96 -12.69 10.92
CA LEU A 130 4.33 -14.10 11.10
C LEU A 130 5.33 -14.29 12.25
N ILE A 131 6.30 -13.41 12.41
CA ILE A 131 7.30 -13.51 13.50
C ILE A 131 6.79 -12.97 14.85
N THR A 132 5.65 -12.28 14.86
CA THR A 132 5.06 -11.79 16.10
C THR A 132 4.25 -12.90 16.77
N LYS A 133 4.65 -13.29 17.98
CA LYS A 133 3.94 -14.29 18.79
C LYS A 133 2.88 -13.59 19.64
N ALA A 134 1.65 -13.54 19.13
CA ALA A 134 0.49 -13.04 19.85
C ALA A 134 -0.73 -13.89 19.50
N ASP A 135 -1.44 -14.34 20.53
CA ASP A 135 -2.64 -15.16 20.36
C ASP A 135 -3.81 -14.26 19.94
N VAL A 136 -4.51 -14.65 18.87
CA VAL A 136 -5.64 -13.86 18.33
C VAL A 136 -6.96 -14.31 18.98
N ARG A 137 -6.94 -15.42 19.72
CA ARG A 137 -8.13 -16.10 20.25
C ARG A 137 -8.83 -15.38 21.40
N HIS A 138 -8.24 -14.33 21.98
CA HIS A 138 -8.79 -13.63 23.15
C HIS A 138 -9.15 -12.16 22.90
N ALA A 139 -9.31 -11.74 21.65
CA ALA A 139 -9.66 -10.37 21.32
C ALA A 139 -11.19 -10.09 21.32
N VAL A 140 -12.01 -11.08 21.70
CA VAL A 140 -13.49 -11.02 21.61
C VAL A 140 -14.19 -11.41 22.92
N ASP A 141 -13.43 -11.60 24.00
CA ASP A 141 -13.97 -11.83 25.36
C ASP A 141 -13.82 -10.55 26.20
#